data_AF-A0A969EGB7-F1
#
_entry.id   AF-A0A969EGB7-F1
#
_cell.length_a   1.000
_cell.length_b   1.000
_cell.length_c   1.000
_cell.angle_alpha   90.00
_cell.angle_beta   90.00
_cell.angle_gamma   90.00
#
_symmetry.space_group_name_H-M   'P 1'
#
loop_
_entity.id
_entity.type
_entity.pdbx_description
1 polymer ?
#
loop_
_entity_poly.entity_id
_entity_poly.type
_entity_poly.pdbx_seq_one_letter_code
_entity_poly.pdbx_strand_id
1 'polypeptide(L)'
;MPDLSRRSLQAELMDNLDCEGKVVEQTLYELDVINKWLGGNAVTLNGLKKLLDNSTVPIQIVDIGCGSGEMLKKINHHYNSRSIFLTGIDANPNIVALAQRHTGNVSNIQLICENILTESFYQKN
;
A
#
# COMPACT_ATOMS: atom_id res chain seq x y z
N MET A 1 -11.39 27.55 9.20
CA MET A 1 -11.26 26.16 8.72
C MET A 1 -11.97 26.06 7.38
N PRO A 2 -11.47 25.24 6.42
CA PRO A 2 -12.19 24.96 5.19
C PRO A 2 -13.53 24.28 5.50
N ASP A 3 -14.54 24.55 4.67
CA ASP A 3 -15.82 23.84 4.73
C ASP A 3 -15.64 22.45 4.10
N LEU A 4 -15.81 21.40 4.92
CA LEU A 4 -15.67 20.00 4.53
C LEU A 4 -17.04 19.30 4.36
N SER A 5 -18.15 20.05 4.34
CA SER A 5 -19.51 19.49 4.19
C SER A 5 -19.81 18.95 2.79
N ARG A 6 -18.98 19.31 1.79
CA ARG A 6 -19.10 18.85 0.41
C ARG A 6 -17.81 18.18 -0.04
N ARG A 7 -17.94 17.03 -0.71
CA ARG A 7 -16.82 16.35 -1.37
C ARG A 7 -16.20 17.26 -2.42
N SER A 8 -14.88 17.43 -2.38
CA SER A 8 -14.14 18.07 -3.48
C SER A 8 -14.20 17.19 -4.73
N LEU A 9 -14.41 17.80 -5.89
CA LEU A 9 -14.31 17.15 -7.21
C LEU A 9 -13.05 17.58 -7.97
N GLN A 10 -12.15 18.31 -7.32
CA GLN A 10 -10.86 18.63 -7.91
C GLN A 10 -10.05 17.35 -8.05
N ALA A 11 -9.35 17.19 -9.17
CA ALA A 11 -8.47 16.06 -9.38
C ALA A 11 -7.38 16.04 -8.30
N GLU A 12 -7.13 14.86 -7.72
CA GLU A 12 -6.05 14.68 -6.77
C GLU A 12 -4.72 14.63 -7.51
N LEU A 13 -3.72 15.37 -7.02
CA LEU A 13 -2.41 15.44 -7.68
C LEU A 13 -1.72 14.06 -7.71
N MET A 14 -1.96 13.23 -6.68
CA MET A 14 -1.34 11.91 -6.55
C MET A 14 -1.94 10.85 -7.50
N ASP A 15 -3.15 11.09 -8.03
CA ASP A 15 -3.79 10.22 -9.02
C ASP A 15 -3.16 10.36 -10.41
N ASN A 16 -2.27 11.33 -10.62
CA ASN A 16 -1.51 11.45 -11.84
C ASN A 16 -0.44 10.34 -11.91
N LEU A 17 -0.64 9.37 -12.80
CA LEU A 17 0.27 8.23 -12.97
C LEU A 17 1.64 8.60 -13.53
N ASP A 18 1.80 9.81 -14.06
CA ASP A 18 3.07 10.34 -14.54
C ASP A 18 3.88 11.03 -13.41
N CYS A 19 3.36 11.07 -12.18
CA CYS A 19 4.10 11.62 -11.05
C CYS A 19 5.38 10.82 -10.79
N GLU A 20 6.52 11.50 -10.75
CA GLU A 20 7.83 10.87 -10.57
C GLU A 20 8.85 11.74 -9.83
N GLY A 21 10.04 11.18 -9.62
CA GLY A 21 11.18 11.89 -9.05
C GLY A 21 11.05 12.20 -7.57
N LYS A 22 11.91 13.13 -7.11
CA LYS A 22 12.11 13.43 -5.67
C LYS A 22 10.84 13.90 -4.96
N VAL A 23 9.92 14.55 -5.66
CA VAL A 23 8.68 15.06 -5.04
C VAL A 23 7.82 13.88 -4.60
N VAL A 24 7.65 12.87 -5.45
CA VAL A 24 6.88 11.66 -5.11
C VAL A 24 7.57 10.86 -4.02
N GLU A 25 8.88 10.65 -4.12
CA GLU A 25 9.64 9.92 -3.09
C GLU A 25 9.54 10.60 -1.72
N GLN A 26 9.71 11.92 -1.67
CA GLN A 26 9.59 12.70 -0.45
C GLN A 26 8.17 12.66 0.11
N THR A 27 7.16 12.78 -0.76
CA THR A 27 5.75 12.74 -0.35
C THR A 27 5.40 11.40 0.27
N LEU A 28 5.80 10.29 -0.35
CA LEU A 28 5.56 8.95 0.19
C LEU A 28 6.30 8.72 1.52
N TYR A 29 7.54 9.21 1.64
CA TYR A 29 8.26 9.17 2.91
C TYR A 29 7.55 9.97 4.02
N GLU A 30 7.05 11.17 3.71
CA GLU A 30 6.30 11.98 4.66
C GLU A 30 4.99 11.29 5.08
N LEU A 31 4.30 10.66 4.13
CA LEU A 31 3.11 9.85 4.42
C LEU A 31 3.44 8.69 5.35
N ASP A 32 4.57 7.99 5.16
CA ASP A 32 5.01 6.91 6.05
C ASP A 32 5.24 7.42 7.48
N VAL A 33 5.89 8.59 7.60
CA VAL A 33 6.12 9.27 8.89
C VAL A 33 4.78 9.61 9.53
N ILE A 34 3.87 10.26 8.81
CA ILE A 34 2.54 10.65 9.31
C ILE A 34 1.75 9.41 9.75
N ASN A 35 1.69 8.36 8.92
CA ASN A 35 0.98 7.11 9.23
C ASN A 35 1.55 6.39 10.46
N LYS A 36 2.86 6.50 10.69
CA LYS A 36 3.50 5.99 11.91
C LYS A 36 3.10 6.80 13.15
N TRP A 37 3.10 8.13 13.08
CA TRP A 37 2.89 9.00 14.25
C TRP A 37 1.42 9.22 14.59
N LEU A 38 0.56 9.39 13.59
CA LEU A 38 -0.88 9.60 13.76
C LEU A 38 -1.66 8.28 13.87
N GLY A 39 -0.97 7.15 13.94
CA GLY A 39 -1.54 5.86 14.29
C GLY A 39 -2.16 5.05 13.15
N GLY A 40 -2.09 5.52 11.89
CA GLY A 40 -2.58 4.77 10.73
C GLY A 40 -2.03 3.34 10.67
N ASN A 41 -0.73 3.19 10.93
CA ASN A 41 -0.07 1.90 11.01
C ASN A 41 -0.62 0.98 12.12
N ALA A 42 -0.93 1.55 13.29
CA ALA A 42 -1.47 0.78 14.41
C ALA A 42 -2.91 0.33 14.15
N VAL A 43 -3.73 1.16 13.47
CA VAL A 43 -5.11 0.81 13.13
C VAL A 43 -5.15 -0.44 12.25
N THR A 44 -4.37 -0.47 11.16
CA THR A 44 -4.32 -1.62 10.24
C THR A 44 -3.84 -2.88 10.95
N LEU A 45 -2.72 -2.81 11.68
CA LEU A 45 -2.17 -3.98 12.39
C LEU A 45 -3.13 -4.53 13.46
N ASN A 46 -3.82 -3.65 14.19
CA ASN A 46 -4.83 -4.08 15.17
C ASN A 46 -6.06 -4.71 14.51
N GLY A 47 -6.45 -4.23 13.33
CA GLY A 47 -7.51 -4.84 12.53
C GLY A 47 -7.12 -6.25 12.09
N LEU A 48 -5.94 -6.39 11.50
CA LEU A 48 -5.38 -7.68 11.09
C LEU A 48 -5.25 -8.64 12.27
N LYS A 49 -4.83 -8.16 13.44
CA LYS A 49 -4.75 -8.97 14.66
C LYS A 49 -6.06 -9.68 14.98
N LYS A 50 -7.18 -8.94 14.93
CA LYS A 50 -8.51 -9.49 15.21
C LYS A 50 -8.96 -10.53 14.19
N LEU A 51 -8.52 -10.39 12.93
CA LEU A 51 -8.93 -11.25 11.83
C LEU A 51 -8.04 -12.49 11.70
N LEU A 52 -6.73 -12.32 11.91
CA LEU A 52 -5.73 -13.28 11.50
C LEU A 52 -5.16 -14.10 12.66
N ASP A 53 -5.19 -13.60 13.90
CA ASP A 53 -4.47 -14.25 15.02
C ASP A 53 -4.94 -15.71 15.25
N ASN A 54 -6.23 -15.99 15.06
CA ASN A 54 -6.82 -17.32 15.21
C ASN A 54 -6.85 -18.12 13.89
N SER A 55 -6.41 -17.54 12.77
CA SER A 55 -6.33 -18.25 11.50
C SER A 55 -5.16 -19.21 11.49
N THR A 56 -5.41 -20.44 11.05
CA THR A 56 -4.41 -21.51 10.86
C THR A 56 -4.15 -21.82 9.39
N VAL A 57 -4.86 -21.17 8.47
CA VAL A 57 -4.70 -21.35 7.03
C VAL A 57 -3.72 -20.33 6.47
N PRO A 58 -3.08 -20.60 5.31
CA PRO A 58 -2.32 -19.60 4.59
C PRO A 58 -3.16 -18.36 4.26
N ILE A 59 -2.57 -17.17 4.37
CA ILE A 59 -3.25 -15.88 4.22
C ILE A 59 -2.64 -15.15 3.04
N GLN A 60 -3.49 -14.60 2.17
CA GLN A 60 -3.08 -13.67 1.13
C GLN A 60 -3.71 -12.30 1.41
N ILE A 61 -2.90 -11.25 1.39
CA ILE A 61 -3.36 -9.86 1.57
C ILE A 61 -2.93 -9.07 0.34
N VAL A 62 -3.89 -8.34 -0.24
CA VAL A 62 -3.65 -7.40 -1.33
C VAL A 62 -3.84 -5.98 -0.81
N ASP A 63 -2.86 -5.13 -1.07
CA ASP A 63 -2.88 -3.70 -0.77
C ASP A 63 -2.94 -2.90 -2.09
N ILE A 64 -4.05 -2.20 -2.31
CA ILE A 64 -4.34 -1.46 -3.54
C ILE A 64 -4.00 0.01 -3.32
N GLY A 65 -3.13 0.57 -4.16
CA GLY A 65 -2.50 1.86 -3.89
C GLY A 65 -1.43 1.72 -2.79
N CYS A 66 -0.56 0.71 -2.92
CA CYS A 66 0.37 0.31 -1.86
C CYS A 66 1.46 1.35 -1.53
N GLY A 67 1.58 2.42 -2.32
CA GLY A 67 2.50 3.53 -2.04
C GLY A 67 3.95 3.05 -1.92
N SER A 68 4.65 3.46 -0.86
CA SER A 68 6.04 3.04 -0.62
C SER A 68 6.19 1.57 -0.21
N GLY A 69 5.10 0.82 -0.06
CA GLY A 69 5.11 -0.55 0.46
C GLY A 69 5.40 -0.66 1.97
N GLU A 70 5.40 0.44 2.72
CA GLU A 70 5.72 0.48 4.15
C GLU A 70 4.79 -0.42 4.99
N MET A 71 3.48 -0.37 4.69
CA MET A 71 2.49 -1.22 5.35
C MET A 71 2.79 -2.71 5.11
N LEU A 72 3.15 -3.10 3.89
CA LEU A 72 3.51 -4.49 3.57
C LEU A 72 4.71 -4.97 4.41
N LYS A 73 5.74 -4.13 4.56
CA LYS A 73 6.88 -4.44 5.43
C LYS A 73 6.46 -4.61 6.88
N LYS A 74 5.58 -3.74 7.39
CA LYS A 74 5.08 -3.84 8.76
C LYS A 74 4.28 -5.10 9.00
N ILE A 75 3.38 -5.45 8.07
CA ILE A 75 2.59 -6.68 8.13
C ILE A 75 3.53 -7.89 8.09
N ASN A 76 4.48 -7.93 7.16
CA ASN A 76 5.46 -9.00 7.06
C ASN A 76 6.26 -9.15 8.35
N HIS A 77 6.76 -8.04 8.91
CA HIS A 77 7.49 -8.07 10.17
C HIS A 77 6.64 -8.60 11.33
N HIS A 78 5.38 -8.18 11.42
CA HIS A 78 4.47 -8.58 12.49
C HIS A 78 4.06 -10.07 12.42
N TYR A 79 3.95 -10.63 11.21
CA TYR A 79 3.49 -12.00 10.95
C TYR A 79 4.55 -12.91 10.33
N ASN A 80 5.83 -12.61 10.50
CA ASN A 80 6.96 -13.26 9.82
C ASN A 80 7.06 -14.79 9.98
N SER A 81 6.39 -15.37 10.98
CA SER A 81 6.35 -16.80 11.29
C SER A 81 5.13 -17.53 10.71
N ARG A 82 4.23 -16.80 10.04
CA ARG A 82 3.02 -17.35 9.42
C ARG A 82 3.18 -17.45 7.91
N SER A 83 2.44 -18.38 7.29
CA SER A 83 2.29 -18.44 5.84
C SER A 83 1.42 -17.29 5.33
N ILE A 84 1.99 -16.09 5.32
CA ILE A 84 1.37 -14.87 4.81
C ILE A 84 2.07 -14.43 3.52
N PHE A 85 1.27 -14.21 2.49
CA PHE A 85 1.72 -13.68 1.20
C PHE A 85 1.09 -12.32 0.98
N LEU A 86 1.91 -11.36 0.58
CA LEU A 86 1.54 -9.97 0.50
C LEU A 86 1.73 -9.48 -0.93
N THR A 87 0.69 -8.86 -1.49
CA THR A 87 0.75 -8.27 -2.82
C THR A 87 0.43 -6.79 -2.73
N GLY A 88 1.38 -5.94 -3.13
CA GLY A 88 1.12 -4.52 -3.35
C GLY A 88 0.79 -4.27 -4.83
N ILE A 89 -0.29 -3.55 -5.09
CA ILE A 89 -0.68 -3.11 -6.43
C ILE A 89 -0.67 -1.59 -6.44
N ASP A 90 0.01 -1.00 -7.41
CA ASP A 90 -0.07 0.44 -7.67
C ASP A 90 -0.07 0.69 -9.18
N ALA A 91 -0.75 1.75 -9.61
CA ALA A 91 -0.87 2.08 -11.02
C ALA A 91 0.33 2.86 -11.56
N ASN A 92 1.11 3.51 -10.68
CA ASN A 92 2.25 4.32 -11.06
C ASN A 92 3.56 3.50 -11.03
N PRO A 93 4.27 3.34 -12.16
CA PRO A 93 5.49 2.53 -12.23
C PRO A 93 6.63 3.08 -11.37
N ASN A 94 6.69 4.39 -11.15
CA ASN A 94 7.70 5.01 -10.29
C ASN A 94 7.45 4.71 -8.81
N ILE A 95 6.18 4.69 -8.39
CA ILE A 95 5.79 4.28 -7.04
C ILE A 95 6.10 2.81 -6.82
N VAL A 96 5.76 1.93 -7.77
CA VAL A 96 6.11 0.50 -7.70
C VAL A 96 7.62 0.29 -7.61
N ALA A 97 8.41 0.99 -8.42
CA ALA A 97 9.86 0.90 -8.37
C ALA A 97 10.42 1.38 -7.02
N LEU A 98 9.85 2.45 -6.44
CA LEU A 98 10.20 2.89 -5.09
C LEU A 98 9.84 1.83 -4.05
N ALA A 99 8.63 1.26 -4.12
CA ALA A 99 8.18 0.23 -3.21
C ALA A 99 9.11 -1.00 -3.26
N GLN A 100 9.49 -1.46 -4.46
CA GLN A 100 10.45 -2.55 -4.63
C GLN A 100 11.80 -2.25 -3.96
N ARG A 101 12.34 -1.04 -4.14
CA ARG A 101 13.58 -0.61 -3.44
C ARG A 101 13.38 -0.60 -1.93
N HIS A 102 12.23 -0.13 -1.47
CA HIS A 102 11.95 0.08 -0.05
C HIS A 102 11.66 -1.24 0.69
N THR A 103 10.93 -2.18 0.08
CA THR A 103 10.66 -3.51 0.63
C THR A 103 11.88 -4.40 0.57
N GLY A 104 12.75 -4.21 -0.43
CA GLY A 104 13.90 -5.07 -0.67
C GLY A 104 13.50 -6.48 -1.09
N ASN A 105 14.44 -7.42 -1.01
CA ASN A 105 14.25 -8.81 -1.44
C ASN A 105 13.56 -9.65 -0.36
N VAL A 106 12.28 -9.35 -0.10
CA VAL A 106 11.43 -10.14 0.81
C VAL A 106 10.63 -11.14 -0.02
N SER A 107 10.84 -12.44 0.22
CA SER A 107 10.34 -13.52 -0.65
C SER A 107 8.81 -13.67 -0.67
N ASN A 108 8.11 -13.19 0.36
CA ASN A 108 6.65 -13.26 0.47
C ASN A 108 5.95 -11.91 0.19
N ILE A 109 6.67 -10.94 -0.37
CA ILE A 109 6.11 -9.67 -0.86
C ILE A 109 6.24 -9.62 -2.38
N GLN A 110 5.13 -9.44 -3.08
CA GLN A 110 5.06 -9.22 -4.52
C GLN A 110 4.53 -7.82 -4.81
N LEU A 111 5.14 -7.11 -5.75
CA LEU A 111 4.72 -5.77 -6.20
C LEU A 111 4.29 -5.86 -7.66
N ILE A 112 3.10 -5.33 -7.97
CA ILE A 112 2.50 -5.35 -9.31
C ILE A 112 2.20 -3.91 -9.73
N CYS A 113 2.69 -3.54 -10.92
CA CYS A 113 2.33 -2.28 -11.57
C CYS A 113 1.10 -2.50 -12.45
N GLU A 114 -0.07 -2.10 -11.97
CA GLU A 114 -1.33 -2.28 -12.69
C GLU A 114 -2.36 -1.23 -12.30
N ASN A 115 -3.03 -0.66 -13.31
CA ASN A 115 -4.15 0.23 -13.09
C ASN A 115 -5.43 -0.61 -12.91
N ILE A 116 -5.91 -0.68 -11.67
CA ILE A 116 -7.10 -1.48 -11.31
C ILE A 116 -8.42 -0.91 -11.86
N LEU A 117 -8.40 0.30 -12.41
CA LEU A 117 -9.59 0.97 -12.96
C LEU A 117 -9.81 0.67 -14.45
N THR A 118 -8.90 -0.05 -15.11
CA THR A 118 -9.02 -0.38 -16.53
C THR A 118 -9.82 -1.68 -16.74
N GLU A 119 -10.51 -1.80 -17.88
CA GLU A 119 -11.23 -3.03 -18.25
C GLU A 119 -10.32 -4.26 -18.28
N SER A 120 -9.05 -4.08 -18.68
CA SER A 120 -8.06 -5.16 -18.73
C SER A 120 -7.81 -5.81 -17.37
N PHE A 121 -7.96 -5.07 -16.27
CA PHE A 121 -7.84 -5.62 -14.91
C PHE A 121 -8.98 -6.58 -14.60
N TYR A 122 -10.22 -6.23 -14.98
CA TYR A 122 -11.40 -7.06 -14.72
C TYR A 122 -11.48 -8.32 -15.59
N GLN A 123 -10.81 -8.33 -16.75
CA GLN A 123 -10.80 -9.45 -17.68
C GLN A 123 -9.72 -10.51 -17.36
N LYS A 124 -8.88 -10.30 -16.34
CA LYS A 124 -7.80 -11.22 -15.93
C LYS A 124 -8.25 -12.44 -15.11
N ASN A 125 -9.55 -12.78 -15.09
CA ASN A 125 -10.09 -13.94 -14.37
C ASN A 125 -10.13 -15.21 -15.24
#